data_AF-F8Q080-F1
#
_entry.id   AF-F8Q080-F1
#
_cell.length_a   1.000
_cell.length_b   1.000
_cell.length_c   1.000
_cell.angle_alpha   90.00
_cell.angle_beta   90.00
_cell.angle_gamma   90.00
#
_symmetry.space_group_name_H-M   'P 1'
#
loop_
_entity.id
_entity.type
_entity.pdbx_description
1 polymer ?
#
loop_
_entity_poly.entity_id
_entity_poly.type
_entity_poly.pdbx_seq_one_letter_code
_entity_poly.pdbx_strand_id
1 'polypeptide(L)'
;MITEKVYNLTHSQKTLTTAFAAAPHSSPGELGKSLYIEHHHHHSAPNASGGVLSTVKGMLHGGNANELKRIIKDEYPSQEDLDRAAECGQFGSRPSDLFLKIYHDVLCTLDADPWACSVSPPLLGSRGVVNLSIISV
;
A
#
# COMPACT_ATOMS: atom_id res chain seq x y z
N MET A 1 -1.23 -0.46 -10.82
CA MET A 1 0.22 -0.54 -11.07
C MET A 1 0.99 0.00 -9.89
N ILE A 2 1.82 -0.85 -9.29
CA ILE A 2 2.69 -0.50 -8.15
C ILE A 2 3.77 0.46 -8.64
N THR A 3 3.82 1.67 -8.08
CA THR A 3 4.81 2.67 -8.46
C THR A 3 6.22 2.27 -8.01
N GLU A 4 7.24 2.90 -8.60
CA GLU A 4 8.63 2.73 -8.16
C GLU A 4 8.84 3.22 -6.73
N LYS A 5 8.08 4.24 -6.31
CA LYS A 5 8.05 4.72 -4.93
C LYS A 5 7.65 3.60 -3.97
N VAL A 6 6.53 2.94 -4.23
CA VAL A 6 6.01 1.85 -3.38
C VAL A 6 6.97 0.65 -3.40
N TYR A 7 7.48 0.29 -4.58
CA TYR A 7 8.48 -0.78 -4.69
C TYR A 7 9.73 -0.51 -3.84
N ASN A 8 10.25 0.72 -3.85
CA ASN A 8 11.39 1.10 -3.03
C ASN A 8 11.07 1.12 -1.52
N LEU A 9 9.84 1.49 -1.14
CA LEU A 9 9.39 1.43 0.25
C LEU A 9 9.38 -0.01 0.78
N THR A 10 8.93 -0.99 -0.02
CA THR A 10 8.89 -2.40 0.40
C THR A 10 10.27 -3.07 0.42
N HIS A 11 11.24 -2.54 -0.33
CA HIS A 11 12.63 -3.03 -0.34
C HIS A 11 13.57 -2.27 0.59
N SER A 12 13.06 -1.29 1.34
CA SER A 12 13.85 -0.49 2.27
C SER A 12 14.27 -1.28 3.52
N GLN A 13 15.42 -0.93 4.09
CA GLN A 13 15.84 -1.42 5.41
C GLN A 13 15.38 -0.48 6.56
N LYS A 14 14.75 0.64 6.22
CA LYS A 14 14.25 1.62 7.20
C LYS A 14 12.92 1.12 7.79
N THR A 15 12.89 0.82 9.09
CA THR A 15 11.66 0.53 9.85
C THR A 15 11.56 1.40 11.10
N LEU A 16 10.34 1.64 11.61
CA LEU A 16 10.16 2.36 12.87
C LEU A 16 10.88 1.68 14.01
N THR A 17 10.79 0.35 14.06
CA THR A 17 11.42 -0.44 15.12
C THR A 17 12.94 -0.24 15.12
N THR A 18 13.58 -0.28 13.96
CA THR A 18 15.02 -0.03 13.84
C THR A 18 15.39 1.40 14.23
N ALA A 19 14.60 2.40 13.81
CA ALA A 19 14.83 3.79 14.18
C ALA A 19 14.62 4.05 15.68
N PHE A 20 13.59 3.46 16.28
CA PHE A 20 13.32 3.54 17.71
C PHE A 20 14.41 2.83 18.53
N ALA A 21 14.90 1.68 18.06
CA ALA A 21 16.02 1.00 18.68
C ALA A 21 17.31 1.84 18.67
N ALA A 22 17.55 2.62 17.61
CA ALA A 22 18.69 3.53 17.52
C ALA A 22 18.52 4.81 18.38
N ALA A 23 17.29 5.27 18.59
CA ALA A 23 16.97 6.48 19.33
C ALA A 23 15.80 6.27 20.31
N PRO A 24 16.00 5.52 21.42
CA PRO A 24 14.92 5.12 22.33
C PRO A 24 14.32 6.28 23.13
N HIS A 25 14.97 7.45 23.13
CA HIS A 25 14.50 8.67 23.78
C HIS A 25 13.59 9.52 22.88
N SER A 26 13.49 9.22 21.59
CA SER A 26 12.63 9.93 20.64
C SER A 26 11.23 9.33 20.63
N SER A 27 10.21 10.17 20.44
CA SER A 27 8.84 9.65 20.33
C SER A 27 8.65 8.88 19.01
N PRO A 28 7.88 7.79 18.99
CA PRO A 28 7.59 7.06 17.74
C PRO A 28 6.97 7.94 16.65
N GLY A 29 6.17 8.94 17.03
CA GLY A 29 5.57 9.88 16.10
C GLY A 29 6.59 10.81 15.40
N GLU A 30 7.60 11.28 16.13
CA GLU A 30 8.69 12.08 15.54
C GLU A 30 9.57 11.22 14.62
N LEU A 31 9.90 10.01 15.06
CA LEU A 31 10.65 9.06 14.23
C LEU A 31 9.88 8.72 12.96
N GLY A 32 8.57 8.48 13.05
CA GLY A 32 7.72 8.21 11.89
C GLY A 32 7.66 9.35 10.89
N LYS A 33 7.57 10.60 11.36
CA LYS A 33 7.67 11.76 10.49
C LYS A 33 8.99 11.78 9.74
N SER A 34 10.11 11.42 10.38
CA SER A 34 11.45 11.46 9.79
C SER A 34 11.78 10.30 8.83
N LEU A 35 11.19 9.13 9.05
CA LEU A 35 11.65 7.88 8.43
C LEU A 35 11.44 7.83 6.90
N TYR A 36 10.33 8.43 6.43
CA TYR A 36 9.91 8.41 5.02
C TYR A 36 9.66 9.81 4.45
N ILE A 37 10.30 10.87 4.99
CA ILE A 37 10.19 12.27 4.50
C ILE A 37 10.40 12.36 2.98
N GLU A 38 11.40 11.64 2.48
CA GLU A 38 11.74 11.57 1.06
C GLU A 38 10.55 11.12 0.19
N HIS A 39 9.58 10.41 0.78
CA HIS A 39 8.39 9.87 0.13
C HIS A 39 7.09 10.68 0.41
N HIS A 40 7.15 11.77 1.18
CA HIS A 40 6.00 12.62 1.54
C HIS A 40 5.75 13.80 0.57
N HIS A 41 6.53 13.95 -0.50
CA HIS A 41 6.52 15.16 -1.36
C HIS A 41 5.46 15.23 -2.48
N HIS A 42 4.44 14.36 -2.49
CA HIS A 42 3.31 14.54 -3.40
C HIS A 42 2.02 14.73 -2.59
N HIS A 43 1.58 15.99 -2.47
CA HIS A 43 0.17 16.30 -2.33
C HIS A 43 -0.54 15.76 -3.57
N SER A 44 -0.98 14.50 -3.52
CA SER A 44 -1.89 13.97 -4.53
C SER A 44 -3.20 14.74 -4.42
N ALA A 45 -3.65 15.28 -5.55
CA ALA A 45 -4.96 15.90 -5.70
C ALA A 45 -6.06 14.98 -5.09
N PRO A 46 -7.15 15.53 -4.54
CA PRO A 46 -8.17 14.81 -3.77
C PRO A 46 -8.95 13.72 -4.53
N ASN A 47 -8.49 13.32 -5.71
CA ASN A 47 -9.17 12.45 -6.66
C ASN A 47 -8.40 11.14 -6.93
N ALA A 48 -7.25 10.91 -6.28
CA ALA A 48 -6.38 9.76 -6.57
C ALA A 48 -6.74 8.46 -5.82
N SER A 49 -7.73 8.49 -4.94
CA SER A 49 -8.30 7.27 -4.34
C SER A 49 -9.45 6.80 -5.20
N GLY A 50 -9.16 5.94 -6.18
CA GLY A 50 -10.13 5.22 -7.00
C GLY A 50 -10.94 4.20 -6.17
N GLY A 51 -11.62 4.69 -5.14
CA GLY A 51 -12.60 3.93 -4.39
C GLY A 51 -13.97 4.00 -5.07
N VAL A 52 -14.82 3.02 -4.78
CA VAL A 52 -16.21 2.83 -5.25
C VAL A 52 -17.02 4.14 -5.40
N LEU A 53 -16.77 5.15 -4.57
CA LEU A 53 -17.42 6.46 -4.60
C LEU A 53 -17.12 7.31 -5.86
N SER A 54 -15.89 7.30 -6.41
CA SER A 54 -15.58 8.05 -7.63
C SER A 54 -16.25 7.45 -8.86
N THR A 55 -16.39 6.13 -8.89
CA THR A 55 -17.03 5.35 -9.95
C THR A 55 -18.54 5.60 -10.01
N VAL A 56 -19.22 5.68 -8.87
CA VAL A 56 -20.67 5.98 -8.81
C VAL A 56 -20.99 7.37 -9.35
N LYS A 57 -20.10 8.36 -9.16
CA LYS A 57 -20.30 9.73 -9.67
C LYS A 57 -20.21 9.81 -11.21
N GLY A 58 -19.40 8.96 -11.83
CA GLY A 58 -19.31 8.83 -13.29
C GLY A 58 -20.52 8.14 -13.93
N MET A 59 -21.08 7.13 -13.26
CA MET A 59 -22.23 6.35 -13.74
C MET A 59 -23.52 7.16 -13.93
N LEU A 60 -23.68 8.29 -13.22
CA LEU A 60 -24.87 9.13 -13.34
C LEU A 60 -24.92 9.95 -14.65
N HIS A 61 -23.83 10.01 -15.44
CA HIS A 61 -23.73 10.94 -16.57
C HIS A 61 -23.71 10.31 -17.97
N GLY A 62 -23.75 8.97 -18.13
CA GLY A 62 -23.93 8.35 -19.45
C GLY A 62 -23.33 6.95 -19.57
N GLY A 63 -24.15 5.91 -19.59
CA GLY A 63 -23.67 4.53 -19.65
C GLY A 63 -23.42 4.01 -21.07
N ASN A 64 -22.16 3.70 -21.39
CA ASN A 64 -21.77 2.88 -22.54
C ASN A 64 -21.16 1.55 -22.06
N ALA A 65 -21.64 0.41 -22.56
CA ALA A 65 -21.17 -0.93 -22.17
C ALA A 65 -19.66 -1.17 -22.45
N ASN A 66 -19.08 -0.46 -23.43
CA ASN A 66 -17.64 -0.51 -23.70
C ASN A 66 -16.81 0.24 -22.63
N GLU A 67 -17.41 1.22 -21.95
CA GLU A 67 -16.80 1.95 -20.84
C GLU A 67 -16.76 1.07 -19.58
N LEU A 68 -17.83 0.30 -19.31
CA LEU A 68 -17.84 -0.71 -18.25
C LEU A 68 -16.75 -1.77 -18.45
N LYS A 69 -16.55 -2.26 -19.68
CA LYS A 69 -15.46 -3.21 -19.99
C LYS A 69 -14.07 -2.62 -19.82
N ARG A 70 -13.88 -1.30 -20.03
CA ARG A 70 -12.62 -0.61 -19.75
C ARG A 70 -12.42 -0.40 -18.25
N ILE A 71 -13.45 0.03 -17.54
CA ILE A 71 -13.41 0.21 -16.08
C ILE A 71 -13.10 -1.12 -15.38
N ILE A 72 -13.77 -2.22 -15.74
CA ILE A 72 -13.48 -3.56 -15.18
C ILE A 72 -12.06 -4.04 -15.56
N LYS A 73 -11.56 -3.65 -16.73
CA LYS A 73 -10.18 -3.97 -17.17
C LYS A 73 -9.13 -3.12 -16.43
N ASP A 74 -9.48 -1.92 -16.00
CA ASP A 74 -8.66 -1.05 -15.15
C ASP A 74 -8.78 -1.44 -13.65
N GLU A 75 -9.82 -2.17 -13.27
CA GLU A 75 -10.11 -2.59 -11.88
C GLU A 75 -9.39 -3.90 -11.49
N TYR A 76 -9.01 -4.73 -12.45
CA TYR A 76 -8.25 -5.97 -12.20
C TYR A 76 -6.77 -5.80 -12.54
N PRO A 77 -5.85 -5.96 -11.56
CA PRO A 77 -4.42 -5.87 -11.84
C PRO A 77 -3.99 -6.90 -12.88
N SER A 78 -3.13 -6.47 -13.81
CA SER A 78 -2.56 -7.33 -14.84
C SER A 78 -1.66 -8.40 -14.24
N GLN A 79 -1.30 -9.43 -15.01
CA GLN A 79 -0.38 -10.46 -14.50
C GLN A 79 0.98 -9.86 -14.10
N GLU A 80 1.46 -8.87 -14.85
CA GLU A 80 2.70 -8.14 -14.56
C GLU A 80 2.58 -7.35 -13.24
N ASP A 81 1.43 -6.75 -12.95
CA ASP A 81 1.17 -6.10 -11.67
C ASP A 81 1.18 -7.09 -10.51
N LEU A 82 0.63 -8.30 -10.72
CA LEU A 82 0.66 -9.38 -9.72
C LEU A 82 2.08 -9.90 -9.49
N ASP A 83 2.88 -10.01 -10.56
CA ASP A 83 4.29 -10.40 -10.47
C ASP A 83 5.09 -9.36 -9.66
N ARG A 84 4.90 -8.08 -9.96
CA ARG A 84 5.50 -6.97 -9.21
C ARG A 84 5.02 -6.92 -7.75
N ALA A 85 3.75 -7.24 -7.50
CA ALA A 85 3.23 -7.37 -6.14
C ALA A 85 3.88 -8.54 -5.40
N ALA A 86 4.12 -9.67 -6.07
CA ALA A 86 4.78 -10.82 -5.47
C ALA A 86 6.23 -10.50 -5.07
N GLU A 87 6.94 -9.71 -5.89
CA GLU A 87 8.30 -9.24 -5.59
C GLU A 87 8.39 -8.31 -4.37
N CYS A 88 7.33 -7.56 -4.09
CA CYS A 88 7.28 -6.65 -2.93
C CYS A 88 7.20 -7.38 -1.58
N GLY A 89 6.93 -8.68 -1.55
CA GLY A 89 6.79 -9.45 -0.32
C GLY A 89 7.82 -10.56 -0.14
N GLN A 90 8.12 -10.88 1.11
CA GLN A 90 9.06 -11.93 1.52
C GLN A 90 8.29 -13.22 1.88
N PHE A 91 7.50 -13.73 0.94
CA PHE A 91 6.56 -14.84 1.19
C PHE A 91 7.21 -16.24 1.22
N GLY A 92 8.47 -16.37 0.80
CA GLY A 92 9.21 -17.63 0.65
C GLY A 92 8.81 -18.43 -0.60
N SER A 93 7.52 -18.46 -0.92
CA SER A 93 6.98 -18.97 -2.19
C SER A 93 5.93 -18.01 -2.71
N ARG A 94 5.77 -17.93 -4.03
CA ARG A 94 4.76 -17.05 -4.66
C ARG A 94 3.35 -17.39 -4.13
N PRO A 95 2.61 -16.43 -3.55
CA PRO A 95 1.22 -16.63 -3.16
C PRO A 95 0.29 -16.83 -4.36
N SER A 96 -0.97 -17.18 -4.09
CA SER A 96 -1.98 -17.27 -5.15
C SER A 96 -2.32 -15.90 -5.75
N ASP A 97 -2.79 -15.88 -6.99
CA ASP A 97 -3.19 -14.62 -7.65
C ASP A 97 -4.32 -13.90 -6.91
N LEU A 98 -5.20 -14.63 -6.21
CA LEU A 98 -6.24 -14.01 -5.38
C LEU A 98 -5.63 -13.25 -4.21
N PHE A 99 -4.63 -13.83 -3.54
CA PHE A 99 -3.90 -13.14 -2.49
C PHE A 99 -3.15 -11.92 -3.05
N LEU A 100 -2.49 -12.08 -4.20
CA LEU A 100 -1.72 -11.01 -4.83
C LEU A 100 -2.59 -9.83 -5.29
N LYS A 101 -3.84 -10.06 -5.68
CA LYS A 101 -4.80 -8.97 -5.96
C LYS A 101 -5.05 -8.13 -4.71
N ILE A 102 -5.39 -8.79 -3.61
CA ILE A 102 -5.62 -8.10 -2.32
C ILE A 102 -4.35 -7.38 -1.89
N TYR A 103 -3.20 -8.05 -1.97
CA TYR A 103 -1.92 -7.47 -1.59
C TYR A 103 -1.53 -6.26 -2.46
N HIS A 104 -1.75 -6.33 -3.77
CA HIS A 104 -1.58 -5.21 -4.69
C HIS A 104 -2.41 -4.00 -4.27
N ASP A 105 -3.67 -4.20 -3.88
CA ASP A 105 -4.55 -3.11 -3.47
C ASP A 105 -4.06 -2.46 -2.16
N VAL A 106 -3.56 -3.27 -1.22
CA VAL A 106 -2.91 -2.75 0.00
C VAL A 106 -1.65 -1.95 -0.36
N LEU A 107 -0.80 -2.46 -1.26
CA LEU A 107 0.41 -1.74 -1.69
C LEU A 107 0.09 -0.37 -2.32
N CYS A 108 -1.00 -0.27 -3.08
CA CYS A 108 -1.43 1.00 -3.67
C CYS A 108 -1.78 2.07 -2.63
N THR A 109 -2.13 1.69 -1.39
CA THR A 109 -2.39 2.67 -0.31
C THR A 109 -1.12 3.42 0.11
N LEU A 110 0.05 2.81 -0.07
CA LEU A 110 1.34 3.38 0.32
C LEU A 110 1.78 4.54 -0.59
N ASP A 111 1.20 4.65 -1.79
CA ASP A 111 1.44 5.81 -2.66
C ASP A 111 0.94 7.11 -2.03
N ALA A 112 -0.22 7.05 -1.38
CA ALA A 112 -0.82 8.19 -0.69
C ALA A 112 -0.12 8.46 0.65
N ASP A 113 0.07 7.41 1.45
CA ASP A 113 0.70 7.53 2.76
C ASP A 113 1.51 6.28 3.10
N PRO A 114 2.85 6.38 3.26
CA PRO A 114 3.68 5.25 3.70
C PRO A 114 3.31 4.71 5.09
N TRP A 115 2.52 5.46 5.88
CA TRP A 115 2.00 5.06 7.19
C TRP A 115 0.55 4.55 7.16
N ALA A 116 -0.03 4.31 5.97
CA ALA A 116 -1.39 3.79 5.84
C ALA A 116 -1.59 2.39 6.48
N CYS A 117 -0.50 1.70 6.82
CA CYS A 117 -0.50 0.35 7.40
C CYS A 117 -0.02 0.36 8.87
N SER A 118 -0.40 -0.67 9.63
CA SER A 118 0.01 -0.85 11.04
C SER A 118 1.48 -1.21 11.23
N VAL A 119 2.20 -1.52 10.14
CA VAL A 119 3.62 -1.90 10.16
C VAL A 119 4.37 -1.07 9.12
N SER A 120 5.69 -0.92 9.30
CA SER A 120 6.55 -0.29 8.30
C SER A 120 6.44 -1.03 6.95
N PRO A 121 6.42 -0.33 5.80
CA PRO A 121 6.25 -0.94 4.48
C PRO A 121 7.08 -2.20 4.17
N PRO A 122 8.37 -2.31 4.56
CA PRO A 122 9.16 -3.54 4.32
C PRO A 122 8.61 -4.78 5.03
N LEU A 123 7.82 -4.60 6.08
CA LEU A 123 7.26 -5.69 6.89
C LEU A 123 5.88 -6.15 6.40
N LEU A 124 5.22 -5.40 5.52
CA LEU A 124 3.85 -5.65 5.09
C LEU A 124 3.67 -6.99 4.34
N GLY A 125 4.69 -7.41 3.59
CA GLY A 125 4.74 -8.71 2.89
C GLY A 125 5.63 -9.75 3.58
N SER A 126 6.03 -9.50 4.83
CA SER A 126 6.89 -10.41 5.57
C SER A 126 6.12 -11.54 6.24
N ARG A 127 6.83 -12.60 6.64
CA ARG A 127 6.27 -13.70 7.42
C ARG A 127 6.64 -13.51 8.88
N GLY A 128 5.67 -13.63 9.77
CA GLY A 128 5.90 -13.52 11.20
C GLY A 128 4.62 -13.54 12.00
N VAL A 129 4.73 -13.24 13.28
CA VAL A 129 3.60 -13.08 14.19
C VAL A 129 3.65 -11.66 14.75
N VAL A 130 2.55 -10.92 14.62
CA VAL A 130 2.37 -9.62 15.26
C VAL A 130 1.39 -9.80 16.40
N ASN A 131 1.79 -9.42 17.62
CA ASN A 131 0.91 -9.48 18.78
C ASN A 131 -0.14 -8.37 18.68
N LEU A 132 -1.43 -8.75 18.64
CA LEU A 132 -2.54 -7.82 18.76
C LEU A 132 -3.01 -7.77 20.20
N SER A 133 -2.93 -6.60 20.83
CA SER A 133 -3.48 -6.36 22.17
C SER A 133 -4.69 -5.44 22.06
N ILE A 134 -5.85 -5.89 22.55
CA ILE A 134 -7.08 -5.10 22.60
C ILE A 134 -7.29 -4.67 24.06
N ILE A 135 -7.30 -3.35 24.29
CA ILE A 135 -7.61 -2.76 25.60
C ILE A 135 -9.02 -2.19 25.50
N SER A 136 -9.97 -2.76 26.23
CA SER A 136 -11.32 -2.23 26.40
C SER A 136 -11.44 -1.59 27.78
N VAL A 137 -12.11 -0.44 27.84
CA VAL A 137 -12.50 0.23 29.10
C VAL A 137 -13.79 -0.36 29.67
#